data_AF-A0A944R5L2-F1
#
_entry.id   AF-A0A944R5L2-F1
#
_cell.length_a   1.000
_cell.length_b   1.000
_cell.length_c   1.000
_cell.angle_alpha   90.00
_cell.angle_beta   90.00
_cell.angle_gamma   90.00
#
_symmetry.space_group_name_H-M   'P 1'
#
loop_
_entity.id
_entity.type
_entity.pdbx_description
1 polymer ?
#
loop_
_entity_poly.entity_id
_entity_poly.type
_entity_poly.pdbx_seq_one_letter_code
_entity_poly.pdbx_strand_id
1 'polypeptide(L)'
;MLLVSIRAKNLTDANDPVTQQLAEPSVRKVFIHSKTQWIFCELNFNKTSITLLHSNSLQQLRKGPGLFVVDYAHKTMHGRVVSTLPRQDGRYYTFQPSDILLLPGLPTGSLTQRSMILAVRRHIDRPNSTNGIFDTTLSEAATSHSAHQAQLQKQGHHDWQRRSQQLHLHGGIAKEVCAESWPGQDLLDSCVDCVSCWRQSPGHWRAVYGEQSAFGYDIRQGTDSIWYATGIFIH
;
A
#
# COMPACT_ATOMS: atom_id res chain seq x y z
N MET A 1 -0.75 16.16 3.85
CA MET A 1 -1.39 15.16 2.98
C MET A 1 -2.73 15.71 2.50
N LEU A 2 -3.03 15.58 1.21
CA LEU A 2 -4.35 15.88 0.64
C LEU A 2 -5.06 14.55 0.37
N LEU A 3 -6.11 14.25 1.12
CA LEU A 3 -7.01 13.13 0.86
C LEU A 3 -8.16 13.63 -0.01
N VAL A 4 -8.30 13.05 -1.20
CA VAL A 4 -9.39 13.35 -2.12
C VAL A 4 -10.32 12.15 -2.20
N SER A 5 -11.61 12.36 -1.97
CA SER A 5 -12.67 11.36 -2.11
C SER A 5 -13.55 11.71 -3.32
N ILE A 6 -13.61 10.83 -4.31
CA ILE A 6 -14.53 10.94 -5.44
C ILE A 6 -15.73 10.04 -5.12
N ARG A 7 -16.90 10.66 -4.97
CA ARG A 7 -18.16 9.96 -4.66
C ARG A 7 -18.61 9.07 -5.80
N ALA A 8 -19.41 8.06 -5.49
CA ALA A 8 -20.07 7.26 -6.53
C ALA A 8 -21.16 8.08 -7.25
N LYS A 9 -21.45 7.67 -8.48
CA LYS A 9 -22.51 8.29 -9.30
C LYS A 9 -23.85 8.19 -8.57
N ASN A 10 -24.63 9.27 -8.61
CA ASN A 10 -25.97 9.38 -7.99
C ASN A 10 -26.01 9.31 -6.45
N LEU A 11 -24.87 9.36 -5.77
CA LEU A 11 -24.84 9.56 -4.31
C LEU A 11 -24.72 11.05 -3.97
N THR A 12 -25.33 11.42 -2.85
CA THR A 12 -25.27 12.72 -2.20
C THR A 12 -24.54 12.59 -0.86
N ASP A 13 -24.21 13.72 -0.25
CA ASP A 13 -23.54 13.78 1.05
C ASP A 13 -24.33 13.03 2.13
N ALA A 14 -25.66 13.00 2.02
CA ALA A 14 -26.55 12.36 2.97
C ALA A 14 -26.57 10.82 2.87
N ASN A 15 -26.16 10.24 1.74
CA ASN A 15 -26.26 8.78 1.51
C ASN A 15 -24.95 8.12 1.04
N ASP A 16 -23.85 8.86 0.92
CA ASP A 16 -22.53 8.28 0.65
C ASP A 16 -21.86 7.80 1.95
N PRO A 17 -21.69 6.49 2.18
CA PRO A 17 -21.12 5.97 3.43
C PRO A 17 -19.69 6.46 3.68
N VAL A 18 -18.91 6.71 2.62
CA VAL A 18 -17.56 7.25 2.76
C VAL A 18 -17.60 8.73 3.17
N THR A 19 -18.47 9.55 2.57
CA THR A 19 -18.67 10.94 3.03
C THR A 19 -19.10 10.98 4.51
N GLN A 20 -20.06 10.14 4.90
CA GLN A 20 -20.52 10.04 6.29
C GLN A 20 -19.37 9.64 7.23
N GLN A 21 -18.58 8.64 6.86
CA GLN A 21 -17.44 8.20 7.66
C GLN A 21 -16.34 9.27 7.75
N LEU A 22 -16.04 9.95 6.64
CA LEU A 22 -15.08 11.07 6.65
C LEU A 22 -15.60 12.23 7.52
N ALA A 23 -16.91 12.42 7.66
CA ALA A 23 -17.48 13.42 8.57
C ALA A 23 -17.48 12.98 10.04
N GLU A 24 -17.30 11.70 10.34
CA GLU A 24 -17.38 11.16 11.70
C GLU A 24 -16.28 11.73 12.62
N PRO A 25 -16.62 12.26 13.82
CA PRO A 25 -15.63 12.83 14.73
C PRO A 25 -14.55 11.83 15.17
N SER A 26 -14.90 10.56 15.34
CA SER A 26 -13.96 9.50 15.73
C SER A 26 -12.89 9.28 14.65
N VAL A 27 -13.29 9.25 13.38
CA VAL A 27 -12.42 9.15 12.21
C VAL A 27 -11.55 10.39 12.12
N ARG A 28 -12.14 11.60 12.20
CA ARG A 28 -11.37 12.86 12.20
C ARG A 28 -10.30 12.89 13.28
N LYS A 29 -10.60 12.37 14.47
CA LYS A 29 -9.65 12.29 15.59
C LYS A 29 -8.40 11.48 15.22
N VAL A 30 -8.53 10.36 14.50
CA VAL A 30 -7.38 9.55 14.07
C VAL A 30 -6.45 10.34 13.15
N PHE A 31 -7.00 11.12 12.22
CA PHE A 31 -6.20 11.95 11.30
C PHE A 31 -5.54 13.13 12.02
N ILE A 32 -6.25 13.78 12.95
CA ILE A 32 -5.73 14.91 13.75
C ILE A 32 -4.55 14.49 14.63
N HIS A 33 -4.60 13.28 15.21
CA HIS A 33 -3.51 12.76 16.07
C HIS A 33 -2.37 12.13 15.28
N SER A 34 -2.47 12.06 13.95
CA SER A 34 -1.36 11.58 13.12
C SER A 34 -0.23 12.61 13.06
N LYS A 35 0.99 12.16 12.74
CA LYS A 35 2.17 13.03 12.65
C LYS A 35 2.12 14.03 11.48
N THR A 36 1.14 13.89 10.58
CA THR A 36 1.04 14.69 9.35
C THR A 36 -0.26 15.46 9.33
N GLN A 37 -0.24 16.71 8.87
CA GLN A 37 -1.48 17.48 8.68
C GLN A 37 -2.26 16.94 7.46
N TRP A 38 -3.58 16.82 7.62
CA TRP A 38 -4.48 16.31 6.59
C TRP A 38 -5.48 17.37 6.14
N ILE A 39 -5.64 17.48 4.82
CA ILE A 39 -6.70 18.24 4.17
C ILE A 39 -7.58 17.25 3.45
N PHE A 40 -8.90 17.41 3.58
CA PHE A 40 -9.89 16.53 2.98
C PHE A 40 -10.60 17.31 1.88
N CYS A 41 -10.69 16.72 0.70
CA CYS A 41 -11.39 17.26 -0.45
C CYS A 41 -12.38 16.21 -0.96
N GLU A 42 -13.65 16.58 -1.05
CA GLU A 42 -14.69 15.71 -1.59
C GLU A 42 -15.14 16.23 -2.96
N LEU A 43 -15.15 15.34 -3.94
CA LEU A 43 -15.54 15.63 -5.32
C LEU A 43 -16.78 14.81 -5.68
N ASN A 44 -17.76 15.49 -6.28
CA ASN A 44 -18.89 14.82 -6.92
C ASN A 44 -18.45 14.06 -8.17
N PHE A 45 -19.19 13.02 -8.55
CA PHE A 45 -18.98 12.30 -9.82
C PHE A 45 -19.53 13.12 -11.00
N ASN A 46 -18.69 13.98 -11.57
CA ASN A 46 -19.04 14.94 -12.62
C ASN A 46 -17.94 14.99 -13.70
N LYS A 47 -18.09 15.86 -14.71
CA LYS A 47 -17.14 15.97 -15.81
C LYS A 47 -15.69 16.20 -15.36
N THR A 48 -15.49 17.01 -14.31
CA THR A 48 -14.16 17.32 -13.78
C THR A 48 -13.52 16.09 -13.12
N SER A 49 -14.24 15.40 -12.23
CA SER A 49 -13.70 14.20 -11.58
C SER A 49 -13.51 13.04 -12.55
N ILE A 50 -14.38 12.88 -13.54
CA ILE A 50 -14.18 11.93 -14.64
C ILE A 50 -12.87 12.22 -15.38
N THR A 51 -12.61 13.47 -15.73
CA THR A 51 -11.35 13.86 -16.40
C THR A 51 -10.12 13.50 -15.56
N LEU A 52 -10.18 13.73 -14.24
CA LEU A 52 -9.12 13.32 -13.31
C LEU A 52 -8.92 11.80 -13.30
N LEU A 53 -10.00 11.02 -13.27
CA LEU A 53 -9.97 9.55 -13.26
C LEU A 53 -9.34 8.94 -14.51
N HIS A 54 -9.30 9.67 -15.63
CA HIS A 54 -8.61 9.26 -16.86
C HIS A 54 -7.12 9.58 -16.86
N SER A 55 -6.60 10.27 -15.84
CA SER A 55 -5.16 10.52 -15.71
C SER A 55 -4.40 9.24 -15.31
N ASN A 56 -3.20 9.06 -15.86
CA ASN A 56 -2.35 7.89 -15.55
C ASN A 56 -2.05 7.77 -14.04
N SER A 57 -1.95 8.90 -13.33
CA SER A 57 -1.71 8.94 -11.88
C SER A 57 -2.83 8.31 -11.05
N LEU A 58 -4.04 8.21 -11.60
CA LEU A 58 -5.22 7.67 -10.93
C LEU A 58 -5.70 6.34 -11.52
N GLN A 59 -4.89 5.69 -12.36
CA GLN A 59 -5.26 4.40 -12.96
C GLN A 59 -5.66 3.33 -11.92
N GLN A 60 -5.04 3.37 -10.72
CA GLN A 60 -5.33 2.45 -9.62
C GLN A 60 -6.71 2.68 -8.96
N LEU A 61 -7.43 3.74 -9.34
CA LEU A 61 -8.84 3.94 -8.99
C LEU A 61 -9.82 3.24 -9.94
N ARG A 62 -9.34 2.45 -10.90
CA ARG A 62 -10.16 1.65 -11.82
C ARG A 62 -11.14 2.51 -12.65
N LYS A 63 -10.77 3.77 -12.92
CA LYS A 63 -11.62 4.78 -13.60
C LYS A 63 -12.96 5.02 -12.89
N GLY A 64 -13.05 4.69 -11.61
CA GLY A 64 -14.29 4.73 -10.82
C GLY A 64 -14.17 5.61 -9.57
N PRO A 65 -15.24 5.67 -8.75
CA PRO A 65 -15.22 6.36 -7.47
C PRO A 65 -14.22 5.71 -6.51
N GLY A 66 -13.69 6.49 -5.58
CA GLY A 66 -12.52 6.08 -4.81
C GLY A 66 -11.95 7.19 -3.94
N LEU A 67 -10.95 6.83 -3.15
CA LEU A 67 -10.12 7.78 -2.43
C LEU A 67 -8.69 7.73 -2.97
N PHE A 68 -8.03 8.87 -3.05
CA PHE A 68 -6.59 8.92 -3.26
C PHE A 68 -5.94 9.96 -2.37
N VAL A 69 -4.66 9.75 -2.07
CA VAL A 69 -3.88 10.66 -1.23
C VAL A 69 -2.73 11.22 -2.04
N VAL A 70 -2.63 12.54 -2.09
CA VAL A 70 -1.48 13.27 -2.63
C VAL A 70 -0.61 13.74 -1.47
N ASP A 71 0.67 13.39 -1.51
CA ASP A 71 1.62 13.85 -0.51
C ASP A 71 2.11 15.25 -0.86
N TYR A 72 1.79 16.23 -0.02
CA TYR A 72 2.36 17.57 -0.06
C TYR A 72 3.19 17.88 1.20
N ALA A 73 3.21 16.95 2.15
CA ALA A 73 3.88 17.12 3.44
C ALA A 73 5.35 16.73 3.40
N HIS A 74 5.74 15.78 2.55
CA HIS A 74 7.11 15.27 2.48
C HIS A 74 7.80 15.62 1.18
N LYS A 75 9.03 16.13 1.27
CA LYS A 75 9.83 16.58 0.10
C LYS A 75 10.02 15.49 -0.95
N THR A 76 10.25 14.25 -0.54
CA THR A 76 10.53 13.11 -1.44
C THR A 76 9.31 12.66 -2.23
N MET A 77 8.10 12.91 -1.73
CA MET A 77 6.83 12.49 -2.35
C MET A 77 5.96 13.68 -2.76
N HIS A 78 6.51 14.90 -2.74
CA HIS A 78 5.73 16.12 -2.97
C HIS A 78 5.01 16.10 -4.32
N GLY A 79 3.69 16.29 -4.30
CA GLY A 79 2.80 16.26 -5.46
C GLY A 79 2.51 14.86 -6.02
N ARG A 80 2.98 13.77 -5.38
CA ARG A 80 2.75 12.40 -5.85
C ARG A 80 1.51 11.78 -5.21
N VAL A 81 0.79 10.97 -5.98
CA VAL A 81 -0.24 10.07 -5.43
C VAL A 81 0.47 8.93 -4.71
N VAL A 82 0.22 8.79 -3.41
CA VAL A 82 0.90 7.84 -2.52
C VAL A 82 -0.04 6.78 -1.93
N SER A 83 -1.35 6.93 -2.10
CA SER A 83 -2.33 5.91 -1.74
C SER A 83 -3.56 6.01 -2.62
N THR A 84 -4.18 4.87 -2.90
CA THR A 84 -5.46 4.77 -3.61
C THR A 84 -6.32 3.71 -2.94
N LEU A 85 -7.62 3.98 -2.81
CA LEU A 85 -8.65 3.06 -2.35
C LEU A 85 -9.80 3.14 -3.37
N PRO A 86 -9.79 2.34 -4.46
CA PRO A 86 -10.93 2.24 -5.36
C PRO A 86 -12.12 1.71 -4.56
N ARG A 87 -13.32 2.27 -4.77
CA ARG A 87 -14.55 1.72 -4.18
C ARG A 87 -15.12 0.56 -4.99
N GLN A 88 -14.66 0.42 -6.23
CA GLN A 88 -14.97 -0.73 -7.06
C GLN A 88 -14.10 -1.91 -6.61
N ASP A 89 -14.74 -3.04 -6.32
CA ASP A 89 -14.06 -4.30 -5.99
C ASP A 89 -13.27 -4.87 -7.17
N GLY A 90 -12.24 -5.62 -6.83
CA GLY A 90 -11.34 -6.30 -7.76
C GLY A 90 -11.47 -7.79 -7.58
N ARG A 91 -10.49 -8.53 -8.10
CA ARG A 91 -10.48 -9.98 -7.94
C ARG A 91 -10.14 -10.39 -6.50
N TYR A 92 -9.26 -9.63 -5.82
CA TYR A 92 -8.79 -9.95 -4.47
C TYR A 92 -9.00 -8.79 -3.51
N TYR A 93 -8.82 -7.55 -3.97
CA TYR A 93 -9.12 -6.35 -3.19
C TYR A 93 -10.62 -6.07 -3.20
N THR A 94 -11.23 -6.06 -2.02
CA THR A 94 -12.58 -5.54 -1.80
C THR A 94 -12.52 -4.26 -0.99
N PHE A 95 -13.30 -3.23 -1.34
CA PHE A 95 -13.30 -1.98 -0.61
C PHE A 95 -13.96 -2.16 0.76
N GLN A 96 -13.29 -1.70 1.82
CA GLN A 96 -13.88 -1.60 3.15
C GLN A 96 -13.78 -0.14 3.63
N PRO A 97 -14.88 0.51 4.02
CA PRO A 97 -14.81 1.89 4.52
C PRO A 97 -13.83 2.05 5.69
N SER A 98 -13.67 1.02 6.54
CA SER A 98 -12.68 0.99 7.62
C SER A 98 -11.22 1.11 7.15
N ASP A 99 -10.88 0.78 5.90
CA ASP A 99 -9.52 0.93 5.35
C ASP A 99 -9.05 2.39 5.37
N ILE A 100 -9.98 3.36 5.40
CA ILE A 100 -9.68 4.80 5.54
C ILE A 100 -8.88 5.08 6.81
N LEU A 101 -9.16 4.35 7.90
CA LEU A 101 -8.49 4.53 9.19
C LEU A 101 -7.03 4.06 9.18
N LEU A 102 -6.61 3.29 8.17
CA LEU A 102 -5.23 2.85 8.03
C LEU A 102 -4.34 3.92 7.39
N LEU A 103 -4.91 4.82 6.57
CA LEU A 103 -4.18 5.82 5.79
C LEU A 103 -3.26 6.73 6.63
N PRO A 104 -3.68 7.24 7.82
CA PRO A 104 -2.84 8.11 8.63
C PRO A 104 -1.62 7.41 9.24
N GLY A 105 -1.70 6.10 9.43
CA GLY A 105 -0.62 5.30 10.00
C GLY A 105 0.38 4.80 8.98
N LEU A 106 0.09 4.88 7.67
CA LEU A 106 1.02 4.44 6.63
C LEU A 106 2.24 5.37 6.57
N PRO A 107 3.47 4.84 6.49
CA PRO A 107 4.68 5.64 6.48
C PRO A 107 4.83 6.44 5.18
N THR A 108 5.71 7.44 5.18
CA THR A 108 6.11 8.17 3.98
C THR A 108 6.80 7.21 3.02
N GLY A 109 6.22 7.05 1.83
CA GLY A 109 6.70 6.08 0.84
C GLY A 109 5.94 6.21 -0.48
N SER A 110 6.39 5.48 -1.49
CA SER A 110 5.75 5.42 -2.80
C SER A 110 4.35 4.79 -2.73
N LEU A 111 3.59 4.93 -3.81
CA LEU A 111 2.30 4.24 -3.96
C LEU A 111 2.44 2.72 -3.79
N THR A 112 3.49 2.10 -4.33
CA THR A 112 3.69 0.64 -4.26
C THR A 112 4.05 0.17 -2.86
N GLN A 113 4.95 0.89 -2.18
CA GLN A 113 5.32 0.62 -0.78
C GLN A 113 4.11 0.71 0.15
N ARG A 114 3.33 1.80 0.02
CA ARG A 114 2.15 2.03 0.86
C ARG A 114 1.01 1.07 0.56
N SER A 115 0.83 0.65 -0.70
CA SER A 115 -0.15 -0.38 -1.07
C SER A 115 0.18 -1.74 -0.47
N MET A 116 1.46 -2.14 -0.46
CA MET A 116 1.89 -3.38 0.21
C MET A 116 1.64 -3.33 1.73
N ILE A 117 2.02 -2.24 2.38
CA ILE A 117 1.81 -2.05 3.83
C ILE A 117 0.31 -2.04 4.16
N LEU A 118 -0.51 -1.39 3.33
CA LEU A 118 -1.96 -1.41 3.46
C LEU A 118 -2.52 -2.84 3.36
N ALA A 119 -2.07 -3.63 2.38
CA ALA A 119 -2.51 -5.01 2.21
C ALA A 119 -2.15 -5.90 3.41
N VAL A 120 -0.98 -5.70 4.02
CA VAL A 120 -0.59 -6.39 5.25
C VAL A 120 -1.49 -5.96 6.42
N ARG A 121 -1.69 -4.66 6.63
CA ARG A 121 -2.44 -4.12 7.78
C ARG A 121 -3.94 -4.41 7.73
N ARG A 122 -4.52 -4.54 6.54
CA ARG A 122 -5.94 -4.88 6.37
C ARG A 122 -6.21 -6.38 6.45
N HIS A 123 -5.18 -7.23 6.46
CA HIS A 123 -5.36 -8.68 6.50
C HIS A 123 -6.10 -9.10 7.78
N ILE A 124 -7.01 -10.07 7.67
CA ILE A 124 -7.93 -10.48 8.75
C ILE A 124 -7.21 -10.94 10.02
N ASP A 125 -6.06 -11.61 9.86
CA ASP A 125 -5.24 -12.11 10.97
C ASP A 125 -4.44 -11.00 11.69
N ARG A 126 -4.47 -9.75 11.21
CA ARG A 126 -3.77 -8.59 11.81
C ARG A 126 -2.27 -8.85 12.10
N PRO A 127 -1.46 -9.16 11.07
CA PRO A 127 -0.02 -9.40 11.24
C PRO A 127 0.74 -8.19 11.80
N ASN A 128 1.78 -8.44 12.61
CA ASN A 128 2.49 -7.40 13.36
C ASN A 128 3.77 -6.86 12.70
N SER A 129 4.18 -7.39 11.54
CA SER A 129 5.42 -6.97 10.86
C SER A 129 5.51 -5.49 10.51
N THR A 130 4.37 -4.78 10.44
CA THR A 130 4.33 -3.34 10.14
C THR A 130 4.20 -2.45 11.38
N ASN A 131 4.31 -3.02 12.59
CA ASN A 131 4.22 -2.29 13.86
C ASN A 131 5.58 -1.70 14.28
N GLY A 132 6.69 -2.22 13.74
CA GLY A 132 8.04 -1.71 13.97
C GLY A 132 8.32 -0.38 13.27
N ILE A 133 9.59 -0.03 13.18
CA ILE A 133 10.04 1.17 12.48
C ILE A 133 10.04 0.90 10.97
N PHE A 134 9.37 1.76 10.19
CA PHE A 134 9.57 1.76 8.75
C PHE A 134 10.98 2.28 8.45
N ASP A 135 11.85 1.40 7.97
CA ASP A 135 13.26 1.71 7.71
C ASP A 135 13.47 1.98 6.22
N THR A 136 14.07 3.13 5.92
CA THR A 136 14.29 3.59 4.55
C THR A 136 15.27 2.71 3.79
N THR A 137 16.30 2.18 4.45
CA THR A 137 17.27 1.26 3.84
C THR A 137 16.63 -0.08 3.52
N LEU A 138 15.83 -0.63 4.44
CA LEU A 138 15.07 -1.87 4.18
C LEU A 138 14.06 -1.67 3.04
N SER A 139 13.40 -0.52 3.00
CA SER A 139 12.46 -0.19 1.93
C SER A 139 13.15 -0.03 0.57
N GLU A 140 14.33 0.59 0.51
CA GLU A 140 15.13 0.71 -0.71
C GLU A 140 15.66 -0.65 -1.18
N ALA A 141 16.05 -1.52 -0.25
CA ALA A 141 16.43 -2.90 -0.56
C ALA A 141 15.23 -3.70 -1.11
N ALA A 142 14.04 -3.54 -0.53
CA ALA A 142 12.81 -4.16 -1.02
C ALA A 142 12.44 -3.63 -2.42
N THR A 143 12.54 -2.33 -2.65
CA THR A 143 12.35 -1.69 -3.96
C THR A 143 13.30 -2.26 -5.01
N SER A 144 14.59 -2.34 -4.67
CA SER A 144 15.63 -2.84 -5.58
C SER A 144 15.39 -4.31 -5.92
N HIS A 145 15.02 -5.13 -4.94
CA HIS A 145 14.79 -6.55 -5.16
C HIS A 145 13.49 -6.85 -5.90
N SER A 146 12.40 -6.13 -5.61
CA SER A 146 11.17 -6.21 -6.40
C SER A 146 11.42 -5.85 -7.86
N ALA A 147 12.22 -4.81 -8.12
CA ALA A 147 12.62 -4.44 -9.48
C ALA A 147 13.48 -5.51 -10.15
N HIS A 148 14.39 -6.13 -9.42
CA HIS A 148 15.22 -7.22 -9.94
C HIS A 148 14.40 -8.46 -10.29
N GLN A 149 13.46 -8.88 -9.42
CA GLN A 149 12.53 -9.97 -9.72
C GLN A 149 11.70 -9.67 -10.97
N ALA A 150 11.17 -8.46 -11.10
CA ALA A 150 10.42 -8.01 -12.27
C ALA A 150 11.24 -7.99 -13.57
N GLN A 151 12.52 -7.62 -13.48
CA GLN A 151 13.44 -7.66 -14.62
C GLN A 151 13.74 -9.10 -15.06
N LEU A 152 13.91 -10.00 -14.10
CA LEU A 152 14.12 -11.43 -14.37
C LEU A 152 12.84 -12.17 -14.75
N GLN A 153 11.67 -11.54 -14.53
CA GLN A 153 10.35 -12.17 -14.64
C GLN A 153 10.28 -13.47 -13.83
N LYS A 154 10.86 -13.42 -12.63
CA LYS A 154 11.03 -14.60 -11.77
C LYS A 154 11.04 -14.20 -10.30
N GLN A 155 10.16 -14.79 -9.52
CA GLN A 155 10.18 -14.69 -8.06
C GLN A 155 11.37 -15.48 -7.47
N GLY A 156 11.98 -14.94 -6.41
CA GLY A 156 13.01 -15.66 -5.67
C GLY A 156 13.85 -14.80 -4.74
N HIS A 157 14.69 -15.48 -3.94
CA HIS A 157 15.66 -14.87 -3.01
C HIS A 157 17.03 -14.61 -3.67
N HIS A 158 17.03 -14.16 -4.93
CA HIS A 158 18.27 -13.94 -5.70
C HIS A 158 19.25 -13.09 -4.90
N ASP A 159 20.52 -13.47 -4.74
CA ASP A 159 21.54 -12.72 -3.99
C ASP A 159 21.23 -12.41 -2.50
N TRP A 160 20.28 -13.12 -1.87
CA TRP A 160 19.86 -12.82 -0.50
C TRP A 160 20.98 -12.90 0.53
N GLN A 161 21.91 -13.86 0.42
CA GLN A 161 23.03 -13.99 1.36
C GLN A 161 23.88 -12.71 1.42
N ARG A 162 24.16 -12.09 0.28
CA ARG A 162 24.92 -10.84 0.22
C ARG A 162 24.10 -9.66 0.76
N ARG A 163 22.82 -9.53 0.36
CA ARG A 163 21.94 -8.45 0.87
C ARG A 163 21.75 -8.53 2.38
N SER A 164 21.46 -9.70 2.92
CA SER A 164 21.23 -9.89 4.36
C SER A 164 22.44 -9.53 5.20
N GLN A 165 23.67 -9.82 4.74
CA GLN A 165 24.90 -9.38 5.40
C GLN A 165 25.04 -7.85 5.44
N GLN A 166 24.71 -7.17 4.35
CA GLN A 166 24.73 -5.70 4.29
C GLN A 166 23.67 -5.10 5.23
N LEU A 167 22.48 -5.67 5.26
CA LEU A 167 21.38 -5.20 6.10
C LEU A 167 21.57 -5.54 7.58
N HIS A 168 22.34 -6.57 7.92
CA HIS A 168 22.64 -6.91 9.31
C HIS A 168 23.32 -5.76 10.07
N LEU A 169 24.06 -4.90 9.36
CA LEU A 169 24.66 -3.69 9.90
C LEU A 169 23.64 -2.67 10.43
N HIS A 170 22.35 -2.86 10.12
CA HIS A 170 21.23 -2.06 10.61
C HIS A 170 20.59 -2.62 11.89
N GLY A 171 21.28 -3.51 12.61
CA GLY A 171 20.98 -3.79 14.01
C GLY A 171 20.22 -5.09 14.31
N GLY A 172 20.18 -6.05 13.39
CA GLY A 172 19.61 -7.37 13.70
C GLY A 172 19.60 -8.36 12.54
N ILE A 173 19.02 -9.53 12.76
CA ILE A 173 18.97 -10.59 11.74
C ILE A 173 17.91 -10.23 10.70
N ALA A 174 18.36 -10.03 9.45
CA ALA A 174 17.48 -9.71 8.34
C ALA A 174 16.70 -10.94 7.86
N LYS A 175 15.43 -10.75 7.50
CA LYS A 175 14.57 -11.77 6.86
C LYS A 175 13.95 -11.18 5.59
N GLU A 176 13.71 -12.02 4.59
CA GLU A 176 13.08 -11.65 3.32
C GLU A 176 11.89 -12.56 3.04
N VAL A 177 10.83 -11.98 2.50
CA VAL A 177 9.70 -12.70 1.90
C VAL A 177 9.49 -12.18 0.49
N CYS A 178 9.30 -13.09 -0.45
CA CYS A 178 9.08 -12.77 -1.86
C CYS A 178 7.81 -13.47 -2.34
N ALA A 179 7.02 -12.80 -3.18
CA ALA A 179 5.86 -13.38 -3.86
C ALA A 179 5.70 -12.76 -5.24
N GLU A 180 4.94 -13.42 -6.09
CA GLU A 180 4.46 -12.86 -7.34
C GLU A 180 2.93 -12.97 -7.41
N SER A 181 2.30 -12.06 -8.14
CA SER A 181 0.87 -12.08 -8.43
C SER A 181 0.55 -12.98 -9.63
N TRP A 182 -0.73 -13.19 -9.93
CA TRP A 182 -1.11 -13.67 -11.27
C TRP A 182 -0.98 -12.58 -12.34
N PRO A 183 -0.80 -12.94 -13.62
CA PRO A 183 -0.79 -11.99 -14.73
C PRO A 183 -2.08 -11.16 -14.82
N GLY A 184 -1.93 -9.88 -15.16
CA GLY A 184 -3.06 -8.99 -15.49
C GLY A 184 -3.79 -8.40 -14.28
N GLN A 185 -3.28 -8.61 -13.06
CA GLN A 185 -3.80 -7.95 -11.86
C GLN A 185 -3.35 -6.48 -11.77
N ASP A 186 -4.18 -5.64 -11.15
CA ASP A 186 -3.77 -4.28 -10.77
C ASP A 186 -2.96 -4.29 -9.47
N LEU A 187 -2.49 -3.12 -9.03
CA LEU A 187 -1.60 -3.01 -7.88
C LEU A 187 -2.25 -3.56 -6.61
N LEU A 188 -3.49 -3.19 -6.30
CA LEU A 188 -4.11 -3.57 -5.03
C LEU A 188 -4.51 -5.04 -4.99
N ASP A 189 -5.03 -5.57 -6.10
CA ASP A 189 -5.27 -7.00 -6.23
C ASP A 189 -3.96 -7.78 -6.01
N SER A 190 -2.88 -7.33 -6.65
CA SER A 190 -1.56 -7.96 -6.53
C SER A 190 -0.99 -7.90 -5.12
N CYS A 191 -1.16 -6.78 -4.41
CA CYS A 191 -0.72 -6.67 -3.03
C CYS A 191 -1.49 -7.64 -2.11
N VAL A 192 -2.81 -7.74 -2.27
CA VAL A 192 -3.65 -8.66 -1.47
C VAL A 192 -3.34 -10.13 -1.79
N ASP A 193 -3.12 -10.45 -3.07
CA ASP A 193 -2.75 -11.79 -3.52
C ASP A 193 -1.38 -12.21 -2.96
N CYS A 194 -0.37 -11.34 -3.06
CA CYS A 194 0.97 -11.60 -2.51
C CYS A 194 0.96 -11.85 -1.00
N VAL A 195 0.18 -11.08 -0.23
CA VAL A 195 0.02 -11.31 1.22
C VAL A 195 -0.67 -12.65 1.48
N SER A 196 -1.66 -13.01 0.66
CA SER A 196 -2.34 -14.31 0.74
C SER A 196 -1.40 -15.47 0.42
N CYS A 197 -0.48 -15.32 -0.55
CA CYS A 197 0.57 -16.30 -0.84
C CYS A 197 1.53 -16.47 0.35
N TRP A 198 1.98 -15.36 0.97
CA TRP A 198 2.81 -15.44 2.18
C TRP A 198 2.09 -16.13 3.33
N ARG A 199 0.78 -15.90 3.47
CA ARG A 199 -0.07 -16.54 4.49
C ARG A 199 -0.14 -18.06 4.37
N GLN A 200 0.00 -18.60 3.16
CA GLN A 200 -0.01 -20.04 2.91
C GLN A 200 1.34 -20.73 3.18
N SER A 201 2.42 -19.97 3.34
CA SER A 201 3.75 -20.48 3.68
C SER A 201 4.05 -20.26 5.16
N PRO A 202 4.19 -21.32 5.99
CA PRO A 202 4.50 -21.15 7.41
C PRO A 202 5.79 -20.35 7.68
N GLY A 203 6.79 -20.47 6.79
CA GLY A 203 8.04 -19.73 6.87
C GLY A 203 7.85 -18.24 6.61
N HIS A 204 7.19 -17.88 5.51
CA HIS A 204 6.90 -16.48 5.20
C HIS A 204 5.95 -15.87 6.23
N TRP A 205 4.89 -16.59 6.59
CA TRP A 205 3.90 -16.10 7.54
C TRP A 205 4.49 -15.85 8.92
N ARG A 206 5.45 -16.66 9.38
CA ARG A 206 6.15 -16.36 10.66
C ARG A 206 6.84 -15.00 10.65
N ALA A 207 7.44 -14.60 9.53
CA ALA A 207 8.07 -13.28 9.40
C ALA A 207 7.03 -12.15 9.32
N VAL A 208 5.99 -12.32 8.50
CA VAL A 208 4.94 -11.31 8.31
C VAL A 208 4.06 -11.16 9.56
N TYR A 209 3.70 -12.25 10.21
CA TYR A 209 2.84 -12.25 11.40
C TYR A 209 3.59 -11.76 12.66
N GLY A 210 4.85 -12.15 12.79
CA GLY A 210 5.67 -11.82 13.96
C GLY A 210 6.01 -10.33 14.05
N GLU A 211 6.30 -9.89 15.27
CA GLU A 211 6.84 -8.56 15.51
C GLU A 211 8.22 -8.43 14.87
N GLN A 212 8.49 -7.25 14.31
CA GLN A 212 9.77 -6.87 13.71
C GLN A 212 10.15 -5.52 14.28
N SER A 213 11.42 -5.33 14.65
CA SER A 213 11.93 -4.03 15.12
C SER A 213 11.95 -3.00 13.99
N ALA A 214 12.26 -3.45 12.76
CA ALA A 214 12.19 -2.62 11.57
C ALA A 214 11.69 -3.39 10.33
N PHE A 215 11.08 -2.68 9.38
CA PHE A 215 10.53 -3.28 8.17
C PHE A 215 10.63 -2.37 6.93
N GLY A 216 10.60 -2.99 5.76
CA GLY A 216 10.43 -2.36 4.45
C GLY A 216 9.66 -3.28 3.51
N TYR A 217 8.82 -2.70 2.66
CA TYR A 217 8.03 -3.43 1.66
C TYR A 217 8.03 -2.68 0.35
N ASP A 218 8.07 -3.39 -0.78
CA ASP A 218 7.71 -2.84 -2.08
C ASP A 218 7.17 -3.93 -3.01
N ILE A 219 6.67 -3.50 -4.17
CA ILE A 219 6.21 -4.36 -5.25
C ILE A 219 6.48 -3.69 -6.61
N ARG A 220 6.81 -4.47 -7.63
CA ARG A 220 7.07 -3.97 -8.99
C ARG A 220 6.42 -4.85 -10.05
N GLN A 221 5.79 -4.24 -11.05
CA GLN A 221 5.29 -4.96 -12.22
C GLN A 221 6.42 -5.26 -13.22
N GLY A 222 6.52 -6.50 -13.67
CA GLY A 222 7.33 -6.93 -14.80
C GLY A 222 6.64 -6.67 -16.15
N THR A 223 7.39 -6.83 -17.23
CA THR A 223 6.87 -6.68 -18.61
C THR A 223 5.90 -7.78 -19.03
N ASP A 224 5.80 -8.84 -18.25
CA ASP A 224 4.84 -9.95 -18.36
C ASP A 224 3.51 -9.66 -17.66
N SER A 225 3.32 -8.43 -17.15
CA SER A 225 2.13 -8.02 -16.40
C SER A 225 1.93 -8.77 -15.07
N ILE A 226 2.99 -9.37 -14.53
CA ILE A 226 3.04 -9.95 -13.18
C ILE A 226 3.66 -8.94 -12.22
N TRP A 227 3.17 -8.87 -10.99
CA TRP A 227 3.76 -8.05 -9.93
C TRP A 227 4.60 -8.90 -8.99
N TYR A 228 5.81 -8.42 -8.67
CA TYR A 228 6.77 -9.09 -7.80
C TYR A 228 6.94 -8.30 -6.51
N ALA A 229 6.55 -8.90 -5.39
CA ALA A 229 6.57 -8.28 -4.07
C ALA A 229 7.79 -8.73 -3.28
N THR A 230 8.29 -7.81 -2.44
CA THR A 230 9.35 -8.08 -1.46
C THR A 230 8.98 -7.43 -0.13
N GLY A 231 9.08 -8.19 0.95
CA GLY A 231 9.12 -7.68 2.32
C GLY A 231 10.46 -8.01 2.97
N ILE A 232 11.05 -7.05 3.66
CA ILE A 232 12.32 -7.19 4.37
C ILE A 232 12.13 -6.73 5.81
N PHE A 233 12.67 -7.50 6.75
CA PHE A 233 12.49 -7.29 8.18
C PHE A 233 13.81 -7.38 8.93
N ILE A 234 13.91 -6.64 10.03
CA ILE A 234 14.88 -6.86 11.09
C ILE A 234 14.09 -7.30 12.32
N HIS A 235 14.50 -8.44 12.89
CA HIS A 235 13.93 -8.96 14.14
C HIS A 235 14.61 -8.28 15.32
#